data_AF-A0A8T0HZ58-F1
#
_entry.id   AF-A0A8T0HZ58-F1
#
_cell.length_a   1.000
_cell.length_b   1.000
_cell.length_c   1.000
_cell.angle_alpha   90.00
_cell.angle_beta   90.00
_cell.angle_gamma   90.00
#
_symmetry.space_group_name_H-M   'P 1'
#
loop_
_entity.id
_entity.type
_entity.pdbx_description
1 polymer ?
#
loop_
_entity_poly.entity_id
_entity_poly.type
_entity_poly.pdbx_seq_one_letter_code
_entity_poly.pdbx_strand_id
1 'polypeptide(L)'
;MSGKVIYRNVMSISMKGVNSVIEQRTSQLYGPAVVIAISLCLQILHLPLSRDNLFAGAWRPVYQPIDIILSHDIRQILTVLGFVRYDSSPLVQRRSVLIMKLLSARIPQLVSIILEAGAASNLLEDYAACRETRAEDSQATEYQDEDTGSLNLRLLLASLDQPAPNVTHLLGKFDVNQLAERTMLQPKRHFSCLRLTLDMFDTLARPEVNAGLHELGFQVR
;
A
#
# COMPACT_ATOMS: atom_id res chain seq x y z
N MET A 1 0.20 -2.26 29.95
CA MET A 1 -1.23 -1.89 29.94
C MET A 1 -1.55 -0.79 28.92
N SER A 2 -0.84 0.34 28.90
CA SER A 2 -1.15 1.48 28.00
C SER A 2 -1.15 1.14 26.48
N GLY A 3 -0.14 0.43 25.97
CA GLY A 3 -0.03 0.13 24.53
C GLY A 3 -1.21 -0.66 23.93
N LYS A 4 -1.80 -1.59 24.70
CA LYS A 4 -3.00 -2.34 24.27
C LYS A 4 -4.22 -1.44 24.09
N VAL A 5 -4.36 -0.43 24.96
CA VAL A 5 -5.45 0.55 24.88
C VAL A 5 -5.26 1.45 23.66
N ILE A 6 -4.04 1.92 23.42
CA ILE A 6 -3.71 2.73 22.24
C ILE A 6 -4.02 1.95 20.95
N TYR A 7 -3.52 0.72 20.83
CA TYR A 7 -3.78 -0.13 19.67
C TYR A 7 -5.29 -0.32 19.44
N ARG A 8 -6.03 -0.68 20.49
CA ARG A 8 -7.48 -0.86 20.40
C ARG A 8 -8.20 0.40 19.93
N ASN A 9 -7.78 1.58 20.38
CA ASN A 9 -8.39 2.85 19.99
C ASN A 9 -8.03 3.23 18.55
N VAL A 10 -6.77 3.05 18.13
CA VAL A 10 -6.33 3.27 16.74
C VAL A 10 -7.10 2.36 15.80
N MET A 11 -7.23 1.08 16.16
CA MET A 11 -7.97 0.13 15.36
C MET A 11 -9.48 0.40 15.39
N SER A 12 -10.09 0.75 16.52
CA SER A 12 -11.53 1.04 16.54
C SER A 12 -11.93 2.23 15.65
N ILE A 13 -11.05 3.24 15.53
CA ILE A 13 -11.24 4.37 14.61
C ILE A 13 -11.04 3.90 13.15
N SER A 14 -9.94 3.19 12.88
CA SER A 14 -9.59 2.74 11.52
C SER A 14 -10.59 1.72 10.96
N MET A 15 -11.14 0.85 11.82
CA MET A 15 -12.06 -0.23 11.47
C MET A 15 -13.45 0.26 11.03
N LYS A 16 -13.75 1.56 11.13
CA LYS A 16 -14.90 2.15 10.43
C LYS A 16 -14.81 1.96 8.90
N GLY A 17 -13.60 1.80 8.39
CA GLY A 17 -13.33 1.51 6.98
C GLY A 17 -13.42 2.73 6.09
N VAL A 18 -12.79 2.62 4.92
CA VAL A 18 -12.65 3.73 3.96
C VAL A 18 -14.01 4.25 3.44
N ASN A 19 -14.99 3.36 3.21
CA ASN A 19 -16.31 3.77 2.73
C ASN A 19 -17.01 4.70 3.73
N SER A 20 -16.97 4.37 5.02
CA SER A 20 -17.56 5.20 6.07
C SER A 20 -16.87 6.57 6.17
N VAL A 21 -15.56 6.62 5.94
CA VAL A 21 -14.80 7.89 5.92
C VAL A 21 -15.18 8.74 4.71
N ILE A 22 -15.34 8.13 3.53
CA ILE A 22 -15.82 8.82 2.31
C ILE A 22 -17.21 9.40 2.55
N GLU A 23 -18.14 8.62 3.10
CA GLU A 23 -19.48 9.08 3.44
C GLU A 23 -19.45 10.23 4.46
N GLN A 24 -18.70 10.07 5.56
CA GLN A 24 -18.60 11.08 6.61
C GLN A 24 -17.91 12.36 6.15
N ARG A 25 -17.00 12.29 5.17
CA ARG A 25 -16.38 13.48 4.56
C ARG A 25 -17.44 14.40 3.95
N THR A 26 -18.49 13.84 3.35
CA THR A 26 -19.57 14.64 2.74
C THR A 26 -20.44 15.35 3.79
N SER A 27 -20.37 14.92 5.06
CA SER A 27 -21.01 15.60 6.18
C SER A 27 -20.20 16.85 6.61
N GLN A 28 -20.83 18.02 6.53
CA GLN A 28 -20.19 19.31 6.80
C GLN A 28 -19.70 19.50 8.26
N LEU A 29 -20.25 18.77 9.22
CA LEU A 29 -19.98 19.01 10.65
C LEU A 29 -18.68 18.39 11.16
N TYR A 30 -18.37 17.15 10.77
CA TYR A 30 -17.24 16.40 11.34
C TYR A 30 -16.34 15.76 10.28
N GLY A 31 -16.65 15.88 8.99
CA GLY A 31 -15.90 15.28 7.89
C GLY A 31 -14.39 15.53 7.98
N PRO A 32 -13.92 16.80 8.04
CA PRO A 32 -12.49 17.10 8.14
C PRO A 32 -11.80 16.47 9.37
N ALA A 33 -12.48 16.45 10.52
CA ALA A 33 -11.94 15.88 11.75
C ALA A 33 -11.75 14.36 11.65
N VAL A 34 -12.67 13.65 10.98
CA VAL A 34 -12.55 12.21 10.73
C VAL A 34 -11.33 11.89 9.86
N VAL A 35 -11.10 12.69 8.81
CA VAL A 35 -9.94 12.50 7.92
C VAL A 35 -8.62 12.68 8.67
N ILE A 36 -8.53 13.73 9.50
CA ILE A 36 -7.36 13.97 10.35
C ILE A 36 -7.15 12.80 11.32
N ALA A 37 -8.22 12.33 11.98
CA ALA A 37 -8.13 11.21 12.90
C ALA A 37 -7.61 9.93 12.23
N ILE A 38 -8.10 9.62 11.02
CA ILE A 38 -7.65 8.46 10.25
C ILE A 38 -6.18 8.61 9.82
N SER A 39 -5.79 9.80 9.32
CA SER A 39 -4.40 10.08 8.96
C SER A 39 -3.45 9.87 10.14
N LEU A 40 -3.82 10.37 11.32
CA LEU A 40 -3.05 10.18 12.56
C LEU A 40 -3.03 8.70 12.99
N CYS A 41 -4.15 7.98 12.89
CA CYS A 41 -4.20 6.55 13.21
C CYS A 41 -3.24 5.75 12.33
N LEU A 42 -3.24 5.99 11.01
CA LEU A 42 -2.32 5.34 10.09
C LEU A 42 -0.86 5.72 10.36
N GLN A 43 -0.58 6.97 10.76
CA GLN A 43 0.76 7.39 11.14
C GLN A 43 1.24 6.71 12.43
N ILE A 44 0.37 6.64 13.45
CA ILE A 44 0.65 5.94 14.72
C ILE A 44 0.82 4.44 14.50
N LEU A 45 0.21 3.87 13.48
CA LEU A 45 0.43 2.46 13.11
C LEU A 45 1.73 2.27 12.32
N HIS A 46 1.96 3.10 11.31
CA HIS A 46 3.13 3.03 10.42
C HIS A 46 4.45 3.26 11.15
N LEU A 47 4.54 4.31 11.98
CA LEU A 47 5.81 4.70 12.59
C LEU A 47 6.40 3.59 13.48
N PRO A 48 5.66 3.00 14.43
CA PRO A 48 6.18 1.90 15.23
C PRO A 48 6.38 0.63 14.39
N LEU A 49 5.49 0.33 13.43
CA LEU A 49 5.67 -0.79 12.49
C LEU A 49 6.95 -0.65 11.66
N SER A 50 7.51 0.55 11.47
CA SER A 50 8.78 0.72 10.76
C SER A 50 10.02 0.46 11.63
N ARG A 51 9.88 0.46 12.96
CA ARG A 51 11.02 0.47 13.91
C ARG A 51 11.02 -0.65 14.93
N ASP A 52 9.86 -1.19 15.26
CA ASP A 52 9.65 -2.18 16.31
C ASP A 52 10.49 -3.45 16.19
N ASN A 53 10.75 -3.94 14.97
CA ASN A 53 11.60 -5.12 14.76
C ASN A 53 13.03 -4.95 15.30
N LEU A 54 13.55 -3.72 15.37
CA LEU A 54 14.86 -3.44 15.96
C LEU A 54 14.90 -3.73 17.46
N PHE A 55 13.75 -3.58 18.13
CA PHE A 55 13.61 -3.75 19.59
C PHE A 55 12.99 -5.10 19.97
N ALA A 56 12.38 -5.79 19.01
CA ALA A 56 11.65 -7.03 19.23
C ALA A 56 12.50 -8.13 19.88
N GLY A 57 13.78 -8.25 19.51
CA GLY A 57 14.69 -9.22 20.12
C GLY A 57 14.99 -8.91 21.58
N ALA A 58 15.28 -7.65 21.88
CA ALA A 58 15.68 -7.19 23.22
C ALA A 58 14.52 -7.18 24.23
N TRP A 59 13.28 -6.98 23.76
CA TRP A 59 12.11 -6.80 24.64
C TRP A 59 11.19 -8.02 24.71
N ARG A 60 11.58 -9.14 24.12
CA ARG A 60 10.87 -10.42 24.31
C ARG A 60 11.03 -10.89 25.78
N PRO A 61 9.98 -11.48 26.38
CA PRO A 61 8.67 -11.80 25.79
C PRO A 61 7.62 -10.68 25.95
N VAL A 62 7.96 -9.55 26.58
CA VAL A 62 7.00 -8.50 26.97
C VAL A 62 6.45 -7.74 25.75
N TYR A 63 7.23 -7.66 24.68
CA TYR A 63 6.88 -6.97 23.44
C TYR A 63 6.65 -7.95 22.28
N GLN A 64 5.55 -7.74 21.57
CA GLN A 64 5.26 -8.40 20.29
C GLN A 64 5.26 -7.35 19.17
N PRO A 65 5.96 -7.58 18.06
CA PRO A 65 5.89 -6.76 16.86
C PRO A 65 4.46 -6.55 16.37
N ILE A 66 4.21 -5.37 15.77
CA ILE A 66 2.87 -4.98 15.34
C ILE A 66 2.35 -5.86 14.21
N ASP A 67 3.22 -6.34 13.32
CA ASP A 67 2.85 -7.29 12.25
C ASP A 67 2.27 -8.59 12.83
N ILE A 68 2.84 -9.10 13.93
CA ILE A 68 2.30 -10.26 14.64
C ILE A 68 0.93 -9.92 15.23
N ILE A 69 0.77 -8.76 15.87
CA ILE A 69 -0.53 -8.35 16.45
C ILE A 69 -1.60 -8.24 15.35
N LEU A 70 -1.29 -7.60 14.23
CA LEU A 70 -2.20 -7.45 13.08
C LEU A 70 -2.58 -8.80 12.46
N SER A 71 -1.66 -9.77 12.42
CA SER A 71 -1.94 -11.10 11.84
C SER A 71 -3.00 -11.90 12.60
N HIS A 72 -3.38 -11.48 13.82
CA HIS A 72 -4.48 -12.13 14.56
C HIS A 72 -5.87 -11.80 13.99
N ASP A 73 -6.03 -10.68 13.27
CA ASP A 73 -7.29 -10.31 12.64
C ASP A 73 -7.03 -9.74 11.25
N ILE A 74 -7.19 -10.61 10.26
CA ILE A 74 -7.01 -10.30 8.85
C ILE A 74 -7.81 -9.07 8.39
N ARG A 75 -8.98 -8.81 8.99
CA ARG A 75 -9.82 -7.66 8.62
C ARG A 75 -9.13 -6.34 8.97
N GLN A 76 -8.27 -6.33 9.99
CA GLN A 76 -7.48 -5.16 10.37
C GLN A 76 -6.43 -4.85 9.32
N ILE A 77 -5.73 -5.88 8.83
CA ILE A 77 -4.79 -5.77 7.70
C ILE A 77 -5.54 -5.20 6.48
N LEU A 78 -6.62 -5.86 6.07
CA LEU A 78 -7.36 -5.46 4.87
C LEU A 78 -7.93 -4.04 4.98
N THR A 79 -8.43 -3.63 6.15
CA THR A 79 -8.95 -2.29 6.35
C THR A 79 -7.86 -1.23 6.21
N VAL A 80 -6.68 -1.48 6.80
CA VAL A 80 -5.54 -0.56 6.73
C VAL A 80 -5.01 -0.45 5.30
N LEU A 81 -4.94 -1.57 4.57
CA LEU A 81 -4.54 -1.61 3.16
C LEU A 81 -5.58 -0.99 2.22
N GLY A 82 -6.87 -1.05 2.58
CA GLY A 82 -7.96 -0.48 1.80
C GLY A 82 -8.04 1.05 1.83
N PHE A 83 -7.33 1.72 2.76
CA PHE A 83 -7.24 3.19 2.77
C PHE A 83 -6.49 3.76 1.55
N VAL A 84 -5.81 2.93 0.76
CA VAL A 84 -5.27 3.31 -0.55
C VAL A 84 -6.34 3.90 -1.48
N ARG A 85 -7.62 3.51 -1.31
CA ARG A 85 -8.78 4.01 -2.08
C ARG A 85 -9.14 5.45 -1.78
N TYR A 86 -8.61 6.03 -0.71
CA TYR A 86 -9.01 7.35 -0.25
C TYR A 86 -8.28 8.47 -1.03
N ASP A 87 -8.68 8.68 -2.28
CA ASP A 87 -8.18 9.69 -3.24
C ASP A 87 -8.05 11.11 -2.66
N SER A 88 -8.99 11.41 -1.80
CA SER A 88 -9.28 12.61 -1.06
C SER A 88 -8.19 13.09 -0.10
N SER A 89 -7.19 12.26 0.19
CA SER A 89 -5.97 12.66 0.93
C SER A 89 -4.75 11.84 0.48
N PRO A 90 -3.75 12.46 -0.17
CA PRO A 90 -2.51 11.76 -0.57
C PRO A 90 -1.79 11.13 0.62
N LEU A 91 -1.83 11.79 1.79
CA LEU A 91 -1.17 11.30 2.99
C LEU A 91 -1.76 9.97 3.46
N VAL A 92 -3.09 9.82 3.41
CA VAL A 92 -3.77 8.58 3.80
C VAL A 92 -3.41 7.45 2.85
N GLN A 93 -3.46 7.69 1.53
CA GLN A 93 -3.08 6.69 0.52
C GLN A 93 -1.62 6.27 0.70
N ARG A 94 -0.71 7.25 0.82
CA ARG A 94 0.73 7.02 1.00
C ARG A 94 1.01 6.17 2.24
N ARG A 95 0.37 6.47 3.37
CA ARG A 95 0.55 5.67 4.60
C ARG A 95 0.06 4.24 4.41
N SER A 96 -1.05 4.03 3.71
CA SER A 96 -1.55 2.69 3.40
C SER A 96 -0.55 1.89 2.56
N VAL A 97 0.01 2.49 1.49
CA VAL A 97 1.03 1.87 0.63
C VAL A 97 2.32 1.55 1.40
N LEU A 98 2.77 2.46 2.28
CA LEU A 98 3.93 2.23 3.14
C LEU A 98 3.70 1.05 4.11
N ILE A 99 2.50 0.94 4.68
CA ILE A 99 2.13 -0.18 5.54
C ILE A 99 2.14 -1.49 4.72
N MET A 100 1.59 -1.50 3.50
CA MET A 100 1.67 -2.66 2.59
C MET A 100 3.10 -3.12 2.37
N LYS A 101 4.01 -2.19 2.10
CA LYS A 101 5.44 -2.48 1.92
C LYS A 101 6.04 -3.15 3.15
N LEU A 102 5.78 -2.61 4.34
CA LEU A 102 6.28 -3.16 5.59
C LEU A 102 5.69 -4.54 5.91
N LEU A 103 4.38 -4.72 5.71
CA LEU A 103 3.72 -5.99 5.95
C LEU A 103 4.19 -7.07 4.96
N SER A 104 4.36 -6.72 3.68
CA SER A 104 4.93 -7.63 2.66
C SER A 104 6.31 -8.14 3.07
N ALA A 105 7.16 -7.26 3.61
CA ALA A 105 8.50 -7.63 4.05
C ALA A 105 8.52 -8.49 5.32
N ARG A 106 7.46 -8.44 6.15
CA ARG A 106 7.43 -9.06 7.48
C ARG A 106 6.54 -10.29 7.57
N ILE A 107 5.55 -10.39 6.70
CA ILE A 107 4.56 -11.47 6.66
C ILE A 107 4.73 -12.21 5.32
N PRO A 108 5.55 -13.26 5.25
CA PRO A 108 5.81 -13.98 3.99
C PRO A 108 4.55 -14.52 3.32
N GLN A 109 3.56 -14.91 4.11
CA GLN A 109 2.27 -15.44 3.64
C GLN A 109 1.18 -14.37 3.44
N LEU A 110 1.53 -13.08 3.39
CA LEU A 110 0.56 -11.99 3.29
C LEU A 110 -0.35 -12.13 2.06
N VAL A 111 0.21 -12.53 0.92
CA VAL A 111 -0.57 -12.69 -0.32
C VAL A 111 -1.55 -13.85 -0.20
N SER A 112 -1.12 -14.99 0.35
CA SER A 112 -2.00 -16.14 0.62
C SER A 112 -3.17 -15.75 1.53
N ILE A 113 -2.87 -15.01 2.61
CA ILE A 113 -3.86 -14.44 3.53
C ILE A 113 -4.88 -13.57 2.76
N ILE A 114 -4.42 -12.64 1.92
CA ILE A 114 -5.29 -11.75 1.13
C ILE A 114 -6.17 -12.55 0.14
N LEU A 115 -5.62 -13.59 -0.48
CA LEU A 115 -6.34 -14.46 -1.41
C LEU A 115 -7.44 -15.25 -0.70
N GLU A 116 -7.12 -15.87 0.44
CA GLU A 116 -8.07 -16.62 1.27
C GLU A 116 -9.23 -15.75 1.77
N ALA A 117 -8.96 -14.46 2.03
CA ALA A 117 -9.99 -13.49 2.38
C ALA A 117 -10.88 -13.03 1.22
N GLY A 118 -10.56 -13.41 -0.03
CA GLY A 118 -11.27 -12.94 -1.21
C GLY A 118 -11.12 -11.43 -1.48
N ALA A 119 -10.08 -10.78 -0.92
CA ALA A 119 -9.86 -9.34 -1.03
C ALA A 119 -8.88 -8.94 -2.15
N ALA A 120 -8.30 -9.93 -2.82
CA ALA A 120 -7.24 -9.75 -3.83
C ALA A 120 -7.66 -8.86 -5.01
N SER A 121 -8.84 -9.10 -5.60
CA SER A 121 -9.32 -8.32 -6.75
C SER A 121 -9.54 -6.85 -6.40
N ASN A 122 -10.18 -6.61 -5.25
CA ASN A 122 -10.50 -5.27 -4.79
C ASN A 122 -9.21 -4.49 -4.51
N LEU A 123 -8.30 -5.06 -3.71
CA LEU A 123 -7.02 -4.40 -3.41
C LEU A 123 -6.19 -4.15 -4.67
N LEU A 124 -6.19 -5.07 -5.64
CA LEU A 124 -5.49 -4.86 -6.91
C LEU A 124 -6.03 -3.63 -7.64
N GLU A 125 -7.35 -3.54 -7.81
CA GLU A 125 -8.00 -2.42 -8.48
C GLU A 125 -7.80 -1.11 -7.72
N ASP A 126 -7.87 -1.17 -6.39
CA ASP A 126 -7.68 -0.01 -5.51
C ASP A 126 -6.27 0.60 -5.61
N TYR A 127 -5.23 -0.24 -5.65
CA TYR A 127 -3.84 0.20 -5.83
C TYR A 127 -3.58 0.71 -7.25
N ALA A 128 -4.20 0.11 -8.26
CA ALA A 128 -4.10 0.58 -9.63
C ALA A 128 -4.80 1.94 -9.80
N ALA A 129 -6.03 2.11 -9.29
CA ALA A 129 -6.76 3.37 -9.32
C ALA A 129 -6.02 4.49 -8.59
N CYS A 130 -5.47 4.20 -7.40
CA CYS A 130 -4.63 5.15 -6.64
C CYS A 130 -3.47 5.70 -7.48
N ARG A 131 -2.89 4.88 -8.36
CA ARG A 131 -1.83 5.31 -9.26
C ARG A 131 -2.36 6.14 -10.43
N GLU A 132 -3.46 5.72 -11.05
CA GLU A 132 -4.06 6.41 -12.19
C GLU A 132 -4.42 7.87 -11.84
N THR A 133 -5.12 8.08 -10.72
CA THR A 133 -5.47 9.43 -10.22
C THR A 133 -4.23 10.31 -10.02
N ARG A 134 -3.11 9.74 -9.58
CA ARG A 134 -1.87 10.50 -9.34
C ARG A 134 -1.12 10.85 -10.62
N ALA A 135 -1.22 10.02 -11.66
CA ALA A 135 -0.64 10.34 -12.96
C ALA A 135 -1.33 11.56 -13.60
N GLU A 136 -2.65 11.71 -13.36
CA GLU A 136 -3.44 12.85 -13.83
C GLU A 136 -3.13 14.15 -13.08
N ASP A 137 -2.81 14.06 -11.78
CA ASP A 137 -2.57 15.19 -10.87
C ASP A 137 -1.20 15.91 -11.04
N SER A 138 -0.39 15.54 -12.04
CA SER A 138 1.03 15.92 -12.26
C SER A 138 1.42 17.36 -11.90
N GLN A 139 1.63 17.63 -10.62
CA GLN A 139 2.42 18.74 -10.08
C GLN A 139 3.67 18.13 -9.46
N ALA A 140 4.84 18.57 -9.90
CA ALA A 140 6.12 18.10 -9.41
C ALA A 140 6.29 18.48 -7.93
N THR A 141 6.13 17.52 -7.03
CA THR A 141 6.42 17.71 -5.61
C THR A 141 7.94 17.86 -5.44
N GLU A 142 8.40 18.93 -4.78
CA GLU A 142 9.83 19.21 -4.52
C GLU A 142 10.56 18.12 -3.70
N TYR A 143 9.81 17.17 -3.13
CA TYR A 143 10.35 16.03 -2.39
C TYR A 143 10.07 14.72 -3.12
N GLN A 144 11.07 14.16 -3.82
CA GLN A 144 11.01 12.87 -4.51
C GLN A 144 10.64 11.66 -3.62
N ASP A 145 10.78 11.79 -2.29
CA ASP A 145 10.38 10.74 -1.35
C ASP A 145 8.88 10.79 -0.98
N GLU A 146 8.15 11.81 -1.45
CA GLU A 146 6.74 12.06 -1.15
C GLU A 146 5.76 11.73 -2.28
N ASP A 147 6.25 11.41 -3.47
CA ASP A 147 5.38 11.03 -4.59
C ASP A 147 4.84 9.60 -4.42
N THR A 148 3.52 9.50 -4.23
CA THR A 148 2.76 8.23 -4.14
C THR A 148 2.90 7.39 -5.42
N GLY A 149 3.10 8.02 -6.59
CA GLY A 149 3.36 7.32 -7.86
C GLY A 149 4.66 6.52 -7.83
N SER A 150 5.75 7.18 -7.43
CA SER A 150 7.06 6.53 -7.19
C SER A 150 6.98 5.46 -6.09
N LEU A 151 6.13 5.66 -5.08
CA LEU A 151 5.99 4.74 -3.96
C LEU A 151 5.40 3.39 -4.38
N ASN A 152 4.42 3.38 -5.29
CA ASN A 152 3.86 2.15 -5.84
C ASN A 152 4.92 1.35 -6.64
N LEU A 153 5.75 2.01 -7.44
CA LEU A 153 6.86 1.34 -8.13
C LEU A 153 7.89 0.78 -7.15
N ARG A 154 8.25 1.56 -6.12
CA ARG A 154 9.15 1.09 -5.05
C ARG A 154 8.56 -0.08 -4.25
N LEU A 155 7.24 -0.15 -4.08
CA LEU A 155 6.56 -1.29 -3.48
C LEU A 155 6.75 -2.54 -4.36
N LEU A 156 6.44 -2.44 -5.66
CA LEU A 156 6.60 -3.56 -6.59
C LEU A 156 8.06 -4.04 -6.65
N LEU A 157 9.03 -3.11 -6.75
CA LEU A 157 10.44 -3.46 -6.79
C LEU A 157 10.89 -4.14 -5.49
N ALA A 158 10.53 -3.60 -4.33
CA ALA A 158 10.92 -4.17 -3.04
C ALA A 158 10.30 -5.55 -2.77
N SER A 159 9.18 -5.87 -3.42
CA SER A 159 8.52 -7.17 -3.29
C SER A 159 9.05 -8.22 -4.26
N LEU A 160 9.84 -7.86 -5.30
CA LEU A 160 10.39 -8.83 -6.26
C LEU A 160 11.40 -9.79 -5.64
N ASP A 161 12.16 -9.34 -4.63
CA ASP A 161 13.16 -10.16 -3.93
C ASP A 161 12.52 -11.22 -3.01
N GLN A 162 11.20 -11.18 -2.83
CA GLN A 162 10.46 -12.10 -1.95
C GLN A 162 10.00 -13.35 -2.73
N PRO A 163 9.89 -14.52 -2.06
CA PRO A 163 9.39 -15.73 -2.70
C PRO A 163 7.98 -15.54 -3.28
N ALA A 164 7.71 -16.13 -4.44
CA ALA A 164 6.39 -16.10 -5.07
C ALA A 164 5.40 -17.02 -4.32
N PRO A 165 4.10 -16.66 -4.24
CA PRO A 165 3.51 -15.41 -4.72
C PRO A 165 3.73 -14.24 -3.74
N ASN A 166 4.23 -13.12 -4.26
CA ASN A 166 4.47 -11.89 -3.49
C ASN A 166 3.57 -10.73 -3.98
N VAL A 167 3.65 -9.57 -3.32
CA VAL A 167 2.76 -8.42 -3.62
C VAL A 167 2.86 -7.96 -5.07
N THR A 168 4.02 -8.09 -5.72
CA THR A 168 4.18 -7.77 -7.14
C THR A 168 3.38 -8.69 -8.03
N HIS A 169 3.36 -9.99 -7.70
CA HIS A 169 2.52 -10.96 -8.40
C HIS A 169 1.03 -10.63 -8.23
N LEU A 170 0.62 -10.29 -7.01
CA LEU A 170 -0.76 -9.89 -6.70
C LEU A 170 -1.17 -8.63 -7.49
N LEU A 171 -0.48 -7.51 -7.29
CA LEU A 171 -0.83 -6.21 -7.88
C LEU A 171 -0.59 -6.14 -9.40
N GLY A 172 0.30 -6.98 -9.91
CA GLY A 172 0.54 -7.16 -11.35
C GLY A 172 -0.48 -8.06 -12.05
N LYS A 173 -1.44 -8.63 -11.30
CA LYS A 173 -2.45 -9.59 -11.79
C LYS A 173 -1.83 -10.85 -12.41
N PHE A 174 -0.74 -11.34 -11.83
CA PHE A 174 -0.21 -12.65 -12.17
C PHE A 174 -1.20 -13.73 -11.68
N ASP A 175 -1.25 -14.86 -12.37
CA ASP A 175 -1.93 -16.04 -11.82
C ASP A 175 -1.10 -16.54 -10.64
N VAL A 176 -1.62 -16.31 -9.43
CA VAL A 176 -1.04 -16.69 -8.14
C VAL A 176 -1.50 -18.07 -7.67
N ASN A 177 -2.45 -18.70 -8.39
CA ASN A 177 -2.95 -20.04 -8.10
C ASN A 177 -2.26 -21.12 -8.94
N GLN A 178 -1.61 -20.73 -10.04
CA GLN A 178 -0.87 -21.62 -10.93
C GLN A 178 0.64 -21.47 -10.76
N LEU A 179 1.38 -22.51 -11.18
CA LEU A 179 2.83 -22.43 -11.32
C LEU A 179 3.20 -21.29 -12.28
N ALA A 180 4.22 -20.50 -11.94
CA ALA A 180 4.65 -19.35 -12.73
C ALA A 180 4.91 -19.70 -14.21
N GLU A 181 5.38 -20.92 -14.49
CA GLU A 181 5.63 -21.46 -15.84
C GLU A 181 4.37 -21.59 -16.71
N ARG A 182 3.19 -21.70 -16.08
CA ARG A 182 1.89 -21.82 -16.76
C ARG A 182 1.12 -20.50 -16.82
N THR A 183 1.66 -19.46 -16.17
CA THR A 183 1.02 -18.15 -16.09
C THR A 183 1.19 -17.39 -17.40
N MET A 184 0.12 -17.20 -18.16
CA MET A 184 0.13 -16.35 -19.34
C MET A 184 -0.17 -14.90 -18.96
N LEU A 185 0.83 -14.02 -19.03
CA LEU A 185 0.64 -12.59 -18.75
C LEU A 185 -0.06 -11.90 -19.91
N GLN A 186 -1.16 -11.21 -19.58
CA GLN A 186 -1.87 -10.31 -20.51
C GLN A 186 -1.95 -8.90 -19.91
N PRO A 187 -0.80 -8.21 -19.75
CA PRO A 187 -0.74 -6.96 -18.98
C PRO A 187 -1.49 -5.82 -19.65
N LYS A 188 -1.58 -5.78 -20.99
CA LYS A 188 -2.33 -4.73 -21.72
C LYS A 188 -3.85 -4.90 -21.66
N ARG A 189 -4.36 -6.07 -21.25
CA ARG A 189 -5.81 -6.35 -21.22
C ARG A 189 -6.45 -6.03 -19.87
N HIS A 190 -5.69 -6.14 -18.79
CA HIS A 190 -6.24 -6.04 -17.45
C HIS A 190 -5.79 -4.78 -16.74
N PHE A 191 -6.74 -4.06 -16.15
CA PHE A 191 -6.42 -2.99 -15.22
C PHE A 191 -5.61 -3.55 -14.04
N SER A 192 -4.41 -3.02 -13.83
CA SER A 192 -3.44 -3.50 -12.84
C SER A 192 -2.30 -2.48 -12.69
N CYS A 193 -1.53 -2.59 -11.60
CA CYS A 193 -0.35 -1.76 -11.42
C CYS A 193 0.72 -2.01 -12.50
N LEU A 194 0.81 -3.24 -13.03
CA LEU A 194 1.73 -3.58 -14.12
C LEU A 194 1.32 -2.88 -15.42
N ARG A 195 0.03 -2.91 -15.78
CA ARG A 195 -0.48 -2.20 -16.97
C ARG A 195 -0.13 -0.72 -16.92
N LEU A 196 -0.47 -0.05 -15.82
CA LEU A 196 -0.20 1.38 -15.63
C LEU A 196 1.30 1.69 -15.65
N THR A 197 2.15 0.75 -15.22
CA THR A 197 3.61 0.87 -15.35
C THR A 197 4.05 0.85 -16.81
N LEU A 198 3.52 -0.07 -17.61
CA LEU A 198 3.85 -0.18 -19.02
C LEU A 198 3.32 1.01 -19.81
N ASP A 199 2.11 1.48 -19.53
CA ASP A 199 1.52 2.67 -20.15
C ASP A 199 2.37 3.92 -19.83
N MET A 200 2.88 4.03 -18.61
CA MET A 200 3.85 5.07 -18.22
C MET A 200 5.17 4.95 -19.01
N PHE A 201 5.71 3.75 -19.21
CA PHE A 201 6.92 3.59 -20.03
C PHE A 201 6.69 3.93 -21.52
N ASP A 202 5.52 3.57 -22.06
CA ASP A 202 5.13 3.91 -23.43
C ASP A 202 5.01 5.45 -23.61
N THR A 203 4.64 6.19 -22.56
CA THR A 203 4.63 7.67 -22.55
C THR A 203 5.99 8.31 -22.27
N LEU A 204 6.85 7.67 -21.46
CA LEU A 204 8.23 8.07 -21.18
C LEU A 204 9.15 7.99 -22.40
N ALA A 205 8.83 7.12 -23.37
CA ALA A 205 9.50 7.05 -24.67
C ALA A 205 9.38 8.36 -25.50
N ARG A 206 8.70 9.40 -24.97
CA ARG A 206 8.74 10.79 -25.44
C ARG A 206 9.63 11.63 -24.50
N PRO A 207 10.95 11.67 -24.74
CA PRO A 207 11.95 12.24 -23.80
C PRO A 207 11.77 13.74 -23.52
N GLU A 208 11.02 14.46 -24.35
CA GLU A 208 10.78 15.92 -24.21
C GLU A 208 9.91 16.28 -22.99
N VAL A 209 9.15 15.34 -22.42
CA VAL A 209 8.17 15.60 -21.35
C VAL A 209 8.66 15.14 -19.96
N ASN A 210 9.59 14.19 -19.89
CA ASN A 210 9.85 13.40 -18.67
C ASN A 210 11.34 13.23 -18.32
N ALA A 211 12.11 14.31 -18.37
CA ALA A 211 13.56 14.28 -18.13
C ALA A 211 13.98 13.62 -16.79
N GLY A 212 13.25 13.88 -15.69
CA GLY A 212 13.61 13.35 -14.36
C GLY A 212 13.41 11.84 -14.17
N LEU A 213 12.50 11.22 -14.91
CA LEU A 213 12.33 9.76 -14.92
C LEU A 213 13.35 9.06 -15.82
N HIS A 214 13.81 9.76 -16.87
CA HIS A 214 14.94 9.32 -17.69
C HIS A 214 16.22 9.21 -16.85
N GLU A 215 16.51 10.17 -15.98
CA GLU A 215 17.68 10.11 -15.08
C GLU A 215 17.65 8.89 -14.13
N LEU A 216 16.48 8.52 -13.61
CA LEU A 216 16.33 7.34 -12.76
C LEU A 216 16.56 6.02 -13.52
N GLY A 217 16.22 5.97 -14.81
CA GLY A 217 16.47 4.80 -15.67
C GLY A 217 17.93 4.56 -16.00
N PHE A 218 18.77 5.60 -15.94
CA PHE A 218 20.21 5.52 -16.26
C PHE A 218 21.13 5.51 -15.03
N GLN A 219 20.59 5.60 -13.81
CA GLN A 219 21.36 5.53 -12.55
C GLN A 219 21.69 4.10 -12.08
N VAL A 220 21.34 3.06 -12.84
CA VAL A 220 21.83 1.70 -12.56
C VAL A 220 23.15 1.48 -13.30
N ARG A 221 24.26 1.77 -12.63
CA ARG A 221 25.60 1.28 -12.97
C ARG A 221 26.24 0.66 -11.74
#